data_AF-A0AA44HIP7-F1
#
_entry.id   AF-A0AA44HIP7-F1
#
_cell.length_a   1.000
_cell.length_b   1.000
_cell.length_c   1.000
_cell.angle_alpha   90.00
_cell.angle_beta   90.00
_cell.angle_gamma   90.00
#
_symmetry.space_group_name_H-M   'P 1'
#
loop_
_entity.id
_entity.type
_entity.pdbx_description
1 polymer ?
#
loop_
_entity_poly.entity_id
_entity_poly.type
_entity_poly.pdbx_seq_one_letter_code
_entity_poly.pdbx_strand_id
1 'polypeptide(L)'
;MFDFLYNDISYLGLFIVCFLSSTLLPLASEAFVLGFIKLDFNPNLVLIVATLGNTLGSLSTYSLAYLGKQKILEKYFSKSLKKLENFNANFAKFGSIFAFLSFLPLAGDLFALGLGFAKYSFLKTIFFILLGKLSRYAFIIFIANSF
;
A
#
# COMPACT_ATOMS: atom_id res chain seq x y z
N MET A 1 -14.32 9.59 -27.66
CA MET A 1 -13.31 8.50 -27.84
C MET A 1 -11.98 8.88 -27.18
N PHE A 2 -11.41 10.06 -27.47
CA PHE A 2 -10.20 10.54 -26.78
C PHE A 2 -10.39 10.75 -25.27
N ASP A 3 -11.48 11.36 -24.81
CA ASP A 3 -11.72 11.58 -23.37
C ASP A 3 -11.94 10.28 -22.58
N PHE A 4 -12.53 9.27 -23.24
CA PHE A 4 -12.72 7.94 -22.67
C PHE A 4 -11.37 7.23 -22.50
N LEU A 5 -10.54 7.22 -23.55
CA LEU A 5 -9.18 6.68 -23.48
C LEU A 5 -8.32 7.42 -22.46
N TYR A 6 -8.41 8.74 -22.40
CA TYR A 6 -7.66 9.56 -21.44
C TYR A 6 -8.02 9.21 -20.00
N ASN A 7 -9.31 9.12 -19.67
CA ASN A 7 -9.75 8.82 -18.32
C ASN A 7 -9.42 7.39 -17.89
N ASP A 8 -9.76 6.39 -18.70
CA ASP A 8 -9.56 4.98 -18.33
C ASP A 8 -8.08 4.62 -18.21
N ILE A 9 -7.24 5.09 -19.13
CA ILE A 9 -5.79 4.89 -19.08
C ILE A 9 -5.20 5.61 -17.87
N SER A 10 -5.70 6.79 -17.52
CA SER A 10 -5.25 7.53 -16.34
C SER A 10 -5.58 6.78 -15.05
N TYR A 11 -6.82 6.33 -14.85
CA TYR A 11 -7.17 5.56 -13.64
C TYR A 11 -6.43 4.22 -13.57
N LEU A 12 -6.21 3.55 -14.71
CA LEU A 12 -5.36 2.35 -14.74
C LEU A 12 -3.91 2.68 -14.35
N GLY A 13 -3.37 3.80 -14.84
CA GLY A 13 -2.05 4.29 -14.45
C GLY A 13 -1.96 4.59 -12.95
N LEU A 14 -2.97 5.25 -12.39
CA LEU A 14 -3.08 5.51 -10.95
C LEU A 14 -3.09 4.20 -10.15
N PHE A 15 -3.89 3.21 -10.60
CA PHE A 15 -3.93 1.89 -9.98
C PHE A 15 -2.55 1.23 -9.98
N ILE A 16 -1.87 1.18 -11.14
CA ILE A 16 -0.56 0.54 -11.29
C ILE A 16 0.47 1.22 -10.40
N VAL A 17 0.52 2.56 -10.39
CA VAL A 17 1.46 3.29 -9.55
C VAL A 17 1.16 3.06 -8.07
N CYS A 18 -0.10 3.11 -7.66
CA CYS A 18 -0.48 2.86 -6.27
C CYS A 18 -0.18 1.41 -5.85
N PHE A 19 -0.40 0.43 -6.74
CA PHE A 19 -0.02 -0.96 -6.53
C PHE A 19 1.49 -1.10 -6.34
N LEU A 20 2.28 -0.60 -7.29
CA LEU A 20 3.73 -0.71 -7.25
C LEU A 20 4.34 0.05 -6.08
N SER A 21 3.76 1.18 -5.65
CA SER A 21 4.22 1.97 -4.50
C SER A 21 4.11 1.27 -3.15
N SER A 22 3.33 0.19 -3.08
CA SER A 22 3.21 -0.63 -1.88
C SER A 22 3.64 -2.09 -2.09
N THR A 23 4.21 -2.34 -3.26
CA THR A 23 5.30 -3.31 -3.39
C THR A 23 6.59 -2.58 -2.99
N LEU A 24 7.66 -3.28 -2.62
CA LEU A 24 8.89 -2.73 -2.03
C LEU A 24 9.71 -1.77 -2.94
N LEU A 25 9.07 -1.17 -3.94
CA LEU A 25 9.55 -0.11 -4.80
C LEU A 25 9.23 1.26 -4.18
N PRO A 26 10.22 2.15 -4.05
CA PRO A 26 10.00 3.49 -3.52
C PRO A 26 9.32 4.37 -4.58
N LEU A 27 7.98 4.31 -4.66
CA LEU A 27 7.17 5.22 -5.47
C LEU A 27 6.28 6.08 -4.56
N ALA A 28 6.15 7.37 -4.88
CA ALA A 28 5.36 8.31 -4.11
C ALA A 28 3.90 8.35 -4.62
N SER A 29 3.08 7.37 -4.23
CA SER A 29 1.66 7.32 -4.65
C SER A 29 0.85 8.56 -4.24
N GLU A 30 1.26 9.24 -3.18
CA GLU A 30 0.65 10.45 -2.65
C GLU A 30 0.73 11.59 -3.67
N ALA A 31 1.88 11.73 -4.34
CA ALA A 31 2.07 12.75 -5.37
C ALA A 31 1.16 12.51 -6.58
N PHE A 32 0.94 11.24 -6.96
CA PHE A 32 0.04 10.89 -8.04
C PHE A 32 -1.43 11.15 -7.67
N VAL A 33 -1.86 10.77 -6.46
CA VAL A 33 -3.22 11.09 -5.99
C VAL A 33 -3.46 12.60 -5.97
N LEU A 34 -2.52 13.38 -5.43
CA LEU A 34 -2.58 14.84 -5.45
C LEU A 34 -2.65 15.40 -6.88
N GLY A 35 -1.84 14.86 -7.80
CA GLY A 35 -1.83 15.26 -9.19
C GLY A 35 -3.18 15.03 -9.88
N PHE A 36 -3.83 13.90 -9.63
CA PHE A 36 -5.15 13.60 -10.19
C PHE A 36 -6.21 14.58 -9.69
N ILE A 37 -6.21 14.90 -8.39
CA ILE A 37 -7.14 15.90 -7.84
C ILE A 37 -6.89 17.29 -8.46
N LYS A 38 -5.63 17.69 -8.63
CA LYS A 38 -5.27 18.98 -9.27
C LYS A 38 -5.58 19.03 -10.78
N LEU A 39 -5.79 17.89 -11.42
CA LEU A 39 -6.21 17.77 -12.82
C LEU A 39 -7.73 17.55 -12.94
N ASP A 40 -8.49 17.86 -11.89
CA ASP A 40 -9.96 17.79 -11.83
C ASP A 40 -10.55 16.39 -12.09
N PHE A 41 -9.79 15.32 -11.82
CA PHE A 41 -10.34 13.96 -11.84
C PHE A 41 -11.34 13.76 -10.69
N ASN A 42 -12.30 12.86 -10.89
CA ASN A 42 -13.34 12.57 -9.90
C ASN A 42 -12.72 12.06 -8.58
N PRO A 43 -12.87 12.78 -7.46
CA PRO A 43 -12.20 12.43 -6.20
C PRO A 43 -12.61 11.07 -5.64
N ASN A 44 -13.87 10.65 -5.84
CA ASN A 44 -14.36 9.36 -5.36
C ASN A 44 -13.73 8.20 -6.14
N LEU A 45 -13.60 8.34 -7.46
CA LEU A 45 -12.93 7.34 -8.28
C LEU A 45 -11.43 7.28 -7.97
N VAL A 46 -10.77 8.42 -7.82
CA VAL A 46 -9.36 8.48 -7.38
C VAL A 46 -9.18 7.76 -6.04
N LEU A 47 -10.04 8.03 -5.05
CA LEU A 47 -10.00 7.38 -3.74
C LEU A 47 -10.13 5.86 -3.86
N ILE A 48 -11.14 5.36 -4.58
CA ILE A 48 -11.39 3.93 -4.75
C ILE A 48 -10.21 3.26 -5.47
N VAL A 49 -9.79 3.80 -6.61
CA VAL A 49 -8.75 3.22 -7.46
C VAL A 49 -7.40 3.20 -6.75
N ALA A 50 -7.01 4.31 -6.12
CA ALA A 50 -5.75 4.38 -5.36
C ALA A 50 -5.77 3.43 -4.15
N THR A 51 -6.88 3.39 -3.41
CA THR A 51 -7.03 2.49 -2.24
C THR A 51 -6.93 1.03 -2.66
N LEU A 52 -7.62 0.63 -3.73
CA LEU A 52 -7.59 -0.75 -4.23
C LEU A 52 -6.19 -1.15 -4.72
N GLY A 53 -5.57 -0.33 -5.58
CA GLY A 53 -4.22 -0.59 -6.09
C GLY A 53 -3.24 -0.75 -4.95
N ASN A 54 -3.22 0.21 -4.03
CA ASN A 54 -2.28 0.20 -2.92
C ASN A 54 -2.51 -0.95 -1.92
N THR A 55 -3.78 -1.29 -1.63
CA THR A 55 -4.13 -2.45 -0.79
C THR A 55 -3.65 -3.75 -1.43
N LEU A 56 -3.90 -3.95 -2.72
CA LEU A 56 -3.45 -5.15 -3.45
C LEU A 56 -1.92 -5.24 -3.54
N GLY A 57 -1.23 -4.10 -3.66
CA GLY A 57 0.23 -4.03 -3.61
C GLY A 57 0.77 -4.52 -2.26
N SER A 58 0.23 -3.99 -1.15
CA SER A 58 0.61 -4.46 0.19
C SER A 58 0.25 -5.93 0.43
N LEU A 59 -0.89 -6.41 -0.08
CA LEU A 59 -1.26 -7.83 0.02
C LEU A 59 -0.33 -8.74 -0.79
N SER A 60 0.23 -8.24 -1.90
CA SER A 60 1.25 -8.95 -2.68
C SER A 60 2.53 -9.09 -1.86
N THR A 61 3.01 -8.01 -1.22
CA THR A 61 4.16 -8.04 -0.30
C THR A 61 3.93 -9.00 0.88
N TYR A 62 2.76 -8.93 1.51
CA TYR A 62 2.35 -9.85 2.57
C TYR A 62 2.37 -11.31 2.09
N SER A 63 1.79 -11.60 0.93
CA SER A 63 1.65 -12.97 0.42
C SER A 63 3.00 -13.55 0.03
N LEU A 64 3.90 -12.73 -0.53
CA LEU A 64 5.28 -13.13 -0.80
C LEU A 64 6.02 -13.53 0.48
N ALA A 65 5.84 -12.78 1.57
CA ALA A 65 6.44 -13.14 2.86
C ALA A 65 5.77 -14.35 3.52
N TYR A 66 4.45 -14.49 3.37
CA TYR A 66 3.68 -15.60 3.94
C TYR A 66 4.00 -16.95 3.29
N LEU A 67 4.14 -16.97 1.96
CA LEU A 67 4.37 -18.19 1.15
C LEU A 67 5.84 -18.42 0.80
N GLY A 68 6.66 -17.37 0.84
CA GLY A 68 8.04 -17.40 0.38
C GLY A 68 8.93 -18.31 1.23
N LYS A 69 9.84 -19.03 0.57
CA LYS A 69 10.87 -19.80 1.27
C LYS A 69 11.83 -18.83 1.96
N GLN A 70 12.11 -19.06 3.24
CA GLN A 70 12.99 -18.23 4.07
C GLN A 70 14.31 -17.86 3.36
N LYS A 71 15.01 -18.84 2.79
CA LYS A 71 16.27 -18.62 2.04
C LYS A 71 16.14 -17.64 0.86
N ILE A 72 15.01 -17.64 0.15
CA ILE A 72 14.78 -16.73 -0.98
C ILE A 72 14.52 -15.32 -0.45
N LEU A 73 13.68 -15.21 0.59
CA LEU A 73 13.36 -13.91 1.19
C LEU A 73 14.59 -13.28 1.84
N GLU A 74 15.42 -14.05 2.53
CA GLU A 74 16.71 -13.59 3.08
C GLU A 74 17.63 -13.06 1.98
N LYS A 75 17.68 -13.72 0.82
CA LYS A 75 18.52 -13.29 -0.31
C LYS A 75 18.07 -11.96 -0.90
N TYR A 76 16.78 -11.81 -1.22
CA TYR A 76 16.26 -10.65 -1.95
C TYR A 76 15.77 -9.51 -1.06
N PHE A 77 15.39 -9.79 0.18
CA PHE A 77 14.85 -8.82 1.14
C PHE A 77 15.72 -8.66 2.40
N SER A 78 16.99 -9.10 2.38
CA SER A 78 17.95 -9.00 3.51
C SER A 78 17.93 -7.64 4.23
N LYS A 79 17.92 -6.53 3.48
CA LYS A 79 17.89 -5.17 4.06
C LYS A 79 16.59 -4.89 4.81
N SER A 80 15.45 -5.25 4.22
CA SER A 80 14.12 -5.07 4.83
C SER A 80 13.95 -5.97 6.05
N LEU A 81 14.46 -7.20 5.98
CA LEU A 81 14.50 -8.16 7.08
C LEU A 81 15.31 -7.63 8.26
N LYS A 82 16.53 -7.15 8.03
CA LYS A 82 17.34 -6.53 9.08
C LYS A 82 16.63 -5.35 9.75
N LYS A 83 15.93 -4.50 8.98
CA LYS A 83 15.13 -3.41 9.55
C LYS A 83 14.00 -3.95 10.43
N LEU A 84 13.36 -5.04 10.00
CA LEU A 84 12.27 -5.67 10.74
C LEU A 84 12.74 -6.32 12.05
N GLU A 85 13.90 -6.98 12.01
CA GLU A 85 14.58 -7.54 13.19
C GLU A 85 14.97 -6.43 14.18
N ASN A 86 15.57 -5.34 13.70
CA ASN A 86 15.93 -4.19 14.53
C ASN A 86 14.72 -3.50 15.17
N PHE A 87 13.58 -3.51 14.48
CA PHE A 87 12.32 -2.96 15.00
C PHE A 87 11.75 -3.81 16.15
N ASN A 88 12.12 -5.10 16.23
CA ASN A 88 11.80 -6.04 17.31
C ASN A 88 10.32 -6.01 17.76
N ALA A 89 9.40 -6.01 16.79
CA ALA A 89 7.97 -5.92 17.05
C ALA A 89 7.26 -7.28 16.99
N ASN A 90 6.24 -7.44 17.84
CA ASN A 90 5.40 -8.64 17.85
C ASN A 90 4.23 -8.53 16.85
N PHE A 91 4.51 -8.84 15.58
CA PHE A 91 3.52 -8.83 14.51
C PHE A 91 2.38 -9.84 14.69
N ALA A 92 2.60 -10.93 15.43
CA ALA A 92 1.54 -11.88 15.75
C ALA A 92 0.51 -11.30 16.74
N LYS A 93 0.99 -10.58 17.76
CA LYS A 93 0.14 -9.96 18.80
C LYS A 93 -0.55 -8.68 18.31
N PHE A 94 0.18 -7.80 17.62
CA PHE A 94 -0.29 -6.48 17.20
C PHE A 94 -0.60 -6.38 15.70
N GLY A 95 -0.85 -7.52 15.04
CA GLY A 95 -0.94 -7.57 13.58
C GLY A 95 -1.97 -6.62 12.97
N SER A 96 -3.15 -6.45 13.57
CA SER A 96 -4.15 -5.48 13.12
C SER A 96 -3.64 -4.04 13.12
N ILE A 97 -2.84 -3.65 14.12
CA ILE A 97 -2.28 -2.30 14.22
C ILE A 97 -1.25 -2.09 13.11
N PHE A 98 -0.35 -3.06 12.90
CA PHE A 98 0.63 -2.98 11.82
C PHE A 98 -0.01 -3.02 10.44
N ALA A 99 -1.09 -3.78 10.27
CA ALA A 99 -1.87 -3.82 9.04
C ALA A 99 -2.50 -2.46 8.75
N PHE A 100 -3.11 -1.84 9.76
CA PHE A 100 -3.64 -0.48 9.64
C PHE A 100 -2.54 0.52 9.32
N LEU A 101 -1.44 0.54 10.08
CA LEU A 101 -0.33 1.46 9.89
C LEU A 101 0.51 1.21 8.63
N SER A 102 0.16 0.23 7.80
CA SER A 102 0.81 -0.02 6.50
C SER A 102 0.66 1.14 5.53
N PHE A 103 -0.20 2.13 5.80
CA PHE A 103 -0.30 3.35 5.00
C PHE A 103 0.87 4.33 5.22
N LEU A 104 1.63 4.18 6.31
CA LEU A 104 2.71 5.10 6.65
C LEU A 104 3.81 5.12 5.57
N PRO A 105 4.31 6.30 5.19
CA PRO A 105 5.34 6.41 4.17
C PRO A 105 6.62 5.69 4.63
N LEU A 106 7.28 4.99 3.70
CA LEU A 106 8.57 4.27 3.87
C LEU A 106 8.57 3.08 4.84
N ALA A 107 7.72 3.09 5.88
CA ALA A 107 7.59 2.03 6.87
C ALA A 107 6.50 1.01 6.52
N GLY A 108 5.47 1.43 5.78
CA GLY A 108 4.28 0.64 5.55
C GLY A 108 4.53 -0.74 4.92
N ASP A 109 5.47 -0.81 3.97
CA ASP A 109 5.78 -2.08 3.29
C ASP A 109 6.53 -3.07 4.19
N LEU A 110 7.31 -2.56 5.16
CA LEU A 110 7.94 -3.39 6.18
C LEU A 110 6.87 -4.04 7.06
N PHE A 111 5.77 -3.34 7.34
CA PHE A 111 4.68 -3.93 8.12
C PHE A 111 3.96 -5.04 7.37
N ALA A 112 3.65 -4.84 6.09
CA ALA A 112 3.08 -5.90 5.25
C ALA A 112 4.00 -7.14 5.19
N LEU A 113 5.31 -6.92 5.03
CA LEU A 113 6.31 -7.98 5.04
C LEU A 113 6.35 -8.72 6.40
N GLY A 114 6.40 -7.98 7.51
CA GLY A 114 6.44 -8.55 8.87
C GLY A 114 5.19 -9.35 9.22
N LEU A 115 4.02 -8.88 8.80
CA LEU A 115 2.76 -9.61 8.94
C LEU A 115 2.77 -10.95 8.20
N GLY A 116 3.35 -10.96 6.99
CA GLY A 116 3.50 -12.18 6.20
C GLY A 116 4.44 -13.18 6.89
N PHE A 117 5.59 -12.72 7.38
CA PHE A 117 6.53 -13.56 8.15
C PHE A 117 5.93 -14.13 9.43
N ALA A 118 5.16 -13.31 10.16
CA ALA A 118 4.45 -13.74 11.37
C ALA A 118 3.22 -14.62 11.07
N LYS A 119 2.92 -14.87 9.79
CA LYS A 119 1.75 -15.62 9.31
C LYS A 119 0.45 -15.14 9.96
N TYR A 120 0.27 -13.82 10.02
CA TYR A 120 -0.91 -13.21 10.61
C TYR A 120 -2.19 -13.57 9.82
N SER A 121 -3.38 -13.32 10.39
CA SER A 121 -4.63 -13.69 9.72
C SER A 121 -4.87 -12.90 8.43
N PHE A 122 -5.00 -13.59 7.30
CA PHE A 122 -5.19 -12.96 5.98
C PHE A 122 -6.40 -12.02 5.92
N LEU A 123 -7.56 -12.42 6.45
CA LEU A 123 -8.77 -11.60 6.45
C LEU A 123 -8.61 -10.33 7.29
N LYS A 124 -7.97 -10.44 8.47
CA LYS A 124 -7.67 -9.26 9.29
C LYS A 124 -6.69 -8.34 8.59
N THR A 125 -5.65 -8.89 7.96
CA THR A 125 -4.69 -8.12 7.17
C THR A 125 -5.38 -7.33 6.06
N ILE A 126 -6.24 -7.96 5.25
CA ILE A 126 -6.99 -7.27 4.18
C ILE A 126 -7.79 -6.11 4.76
N PHE A 127 -8.61 -6.38 5.77
CA PHE A 127 -9.52 -5.39 6.34
C PHE A 127 -8.78 -4.17 6.89
N PHE A 128 -7.74 -4.38 7.70
CA PHE A 128 -7.01 -3.29 8.33
C PHE A 128 -6.10 -2.54 7.34
N ILE A 129 -5.47 -3.22 6.38
CA ILE A 129 -4.72 -2.53 5.31
C ILE A 129 -5.67 -1.63 4.52
N LEU A 130 -6.81 -2.16 4.06
CA LEU A 130 -7.79 -1.40 3.31
C LEU A 130 -8.23 -0.16 4.07
N LEU A 131 -8.56 -0.32 5.36
CA LEU A 131 -8.96 0.79 6.23
C LEU A 131 -7.86 1.85 6.35
N GLY A 132 -6.60 1.42 6.52
CA GLY A 132 -5.45 2.32 6.58
C GLY A 132 -5.21 3.10 5.28
N LYS A 133 -5.18 2.40 4.14
CA LYS A 133 -4.97 3.04 2.83
C LYS A 133 -6.11 3.99 2.48
N LEU A 134 -7.35 3.61 2.75
CA LEU A 134 -8.53 4.46 2.58
C LEU A 134 -8.39 5.74 3.43
N SER A 135 -8.04 5.60 4.70
CA SER A 135 -7.86 6.74 5.61
C SER A 135 -6.80 7.72 5.09
N ARG A 136 -5.66 7.20 4.63
CA ARG A 136 -4.58 8.02 4.06
C ARG A 136 -5.06 8.81 2.84
N TYR A 137 -5.66 8.13 1.86
CA TYR A 137 -6.04 8.80 0.62
C TYR A 137 -7.22 9.74 0.80
N ALA A 138 -8.18 9.40 1.68
CA ALA A 138 -9.24 10.33 2.06
C ALA A 138 -8.67 11.62 2.67
N PHE A 139 -7.68 11.51 3.55
CA PHE A 139 -7.00 12.67 4.13
C PHE A 139 -6.26 13.52 3.08
N ILE A 140 -5.52 12.87 2.18
CA ILE A 140 -4.80 13.56 1.09
C ILE A 140 -5.76 14.31 0.17
N ILE A 141 -6.85 13.66 -0.24
CA ILE A 141 -7.87 14.27 -1.11
C ILE A 141 -8.58 15.42 -0.39
N PHE A 142 -8.90 15.26 0.89
CA PHE A 142 -9.50 16.32 1.69
C PHE A 142 -8.60 17.56 1.75
N ILE A 143 -7.31 17.36 2.03
CA ILE A 143 -6.31 18.45 2.01
C ILE A 143 -6.25 19.09 0.62
N ALA A 144 -6.17 18.28 -0.43
CA ALA A 144 -6.03 18.78 -1.80
C ALA A 144 -7.22 19.67 -2.25
N ASN A 145 -8.43 19.38 -1.78
CA ASN A 145 -9.62 20.17 -2.08
C ASN A 145 -9.79 21.39 -1.16
N SER A 146 -9.00 21.50 -0.10
CA SER A 146 -9.07 22.62 0.86
C SER A 146 -8.18 23.80 0.47
N PHE A 147 -7.40 23.68 -0.60
CA PHE A 147 -6.48 24.69 -1.14
C PHE A 147 -6.76 24.91 -2.63
#